data_AF-A0A7W1H5R2-F1
#
_entry.id   AF-A0A7W1H5R2-F1
#
_cell.length_a   1.000
_cell.length_b   1.000
_cell.length_c   1.000
_cell.angle_alpha   90.00
_cell.angle_beta   90.00
_cell.angle_gamma   90.00
#
_symmetry.space_group_name_H-M   'P 1'
#
loop_
_entity.id
_entity.type
_entity.pdbx_description
1 polymer ?
#
loop_
_entity_poly.entity_id
_entity_poly.type
_entity_poly.pdbx_seq_one_letter_code
_entity_poly.pdbx_strand_id
1 'polypeptide(L)'
;MIGDRKNRTFVFICCSLLLGMADATVAKPWRGIVPLRSKRPQVRRVLGKPIIGGAGAIELYKKQEGRIQVMYARKPCEQGLPADWGNWKVARDTVVNISITLREEIPVADLKIRNIERYKWYTGDSGATYYHDKRSGIEYQVQDGMVTAIAYGPTTKDRFLLCRKEAPLIRY
;
A
#
# COMPACT_ATOMS: atom_id res chain seq x y z
N MET A 1 -22.69 58.83 46.47
CA MET A 1 -23.38 57.84 45.60
C MET A 1 -22.33 56.91 45.04
N ILE A 2 -22.52 55.62 45.32
CA ILE A 2 -21.71 54.46 44.91
C ILE A 2 -22.22 53.98 43.54
N GLY A 3 -21.34 53.48 42.67
CA GLY A 3 -21.71 52.83 41.40
C GLY A 3 -20.60 52.94 40.36
N ASP A 4 -19.51 52.19 40.46
CA ASP A 4 -19.31 50.76 40.15
C ASP A 4 -19.00 50.45 38.66
N ARG A 5 -17.78 49.90 38.49
CA ARG A 5 -17.12 49.12 37.41
C ARG A 5 -17.74 49.01 36.01
N LYS A 6 -16.86 49.01 35.00
CA LYS A 6 -16.42 47.75 34.34
C LYS A 6 -15.23 47.92 33.39
N ASN A 7 -14.11 47.34 33.81
CA ASN A 7 -12.97 46.90 33.00
C ASN A 7 -13.44 46.24 31.69
N ARG A 8 -13.02 46.78 30.55
CA ARG A 8 -13.03 46.09 29.26
C ARG A 8 -11.62 45.59 28.96
N THR A 9 -11.23 44.54 29.67
CA THR A 9 -9.97 43.84 29.47
C THR A 9 -10.26 42.55 28.70
N PHE A 10 -9.54 42.37 27.59
CA PHE A 10 -9.21 41.08 26.97
C PHE A 10 -10.34 40.22 26.37
N VAL A 11 -10.65 40.44 25.09
CA VAL A 11 -11.24 39.41 24.22
C VAL A 11 -10.59 39.49 22.84
N PHE A 12 -9.32 39.10 22.67
CA PHE A 12 -8.73 38.94 21.33
C PHE A 12 -7.49 38.02 21.28
N ILE A 13 -7.38 36.97 22.10
CA ILE A 13 -6.28 36.00 21.93
C ILE A 13 -6.77 34.59 22.30
N CYS A 14 -7.56 33.95 21.42
CA CYS A 14 -7.82 32.51 21.54
C CYS A 14 -8.17 31.82 20.21
N CYS A 15 -8.00 32.48 19.05
CA CYS A 15 -8.30 31.91 17.74
C CYS A 15 -7.06 31.48 16.92
N SER A 16 -5.86 31.51 17.52
CA SER A 16 -4.60 31.34 16.78
C SER A 16 -3.83 30.05 17.12
N LEU A 17 -4.45 29.10 17.83
CA LEU A 17 -3.77 27.89 18.35
C LEU A 17 -4.40 26.57 17.85
N LEU A 18 -4.99 26.58 16.64
CA LEU A 18 -5.55 25.38 16.01
C LEU A 18 -4.97 25.06 14.62
N LEU A 19 -3.81 25.63 14.26
CA LEU A 19 -3.14 25.42 12.96
C LEU A 19 -1.74 24.76 13.10
N GLY A 20 -1.57 23.90 14.11
CA GLY A 20 -0.26 23.33 14.47
C GLY A 20 -0.09 21.83 14.21
N MET A 21 -1.04 21.14 13.61
CA MET A 21 -0.89 19.72 13.24
C MET A 21 -1.20 19.54 11.76
N ALA A 22 -0.38 20.15 10.90
CA ALA A 22 -0.18 19.58 9.57
C ALA A 22 0.57 18.27 9.79
N ASP A 23 -0.18 17.19 10.01
CA ASP A 23 0.34 15.83 9.92
C ASP A 23 1.24 15.79 8.68
N ALA A 24 2.52 15.51 8.88
CA ALA A 24 3.42 15.26 7.78
C ALA A 24 2.73 14.21 6.92
N THR A 25 2.34 14.59 5.71
CA THR A 25 1.65 13.71 4.77
C THR A 25 2.60 12.58 4.40
N VAL A 26 2.70 11.54 5.25
CA VAL A 26 3.30 10.26 4.93
C VAL A 26 2.28 9.49 4.08
N ALA A 27 1.89 10.08 2.96
CA ALA A 27 1.20 9.36 1.92
C ALA A 27 2.32 8.74 1.06
N LYS A 28 2.51 7.43 1.03
CA LYS A 28 1.46 6.51 0.57
C LYS A 28 1.68 5.08 1.08
N PRO A 29 0.77 4.58 1.93
CA PRO A 29 0.19 3.27 1.77
C PRO A 29 -0.82 3.40 0.60
N TRP A 30 -0.24 3.50 -0.59
CA TRP A 30 -0.83 3.29 -1.92
C TRP A 30 -2.14 4.03 -2.32
N ARG A 31 -2.32 5.27 -1.85
CA ARG A 31 -3.30 6.26 -2.36
C ARG A 31 -4.78 5.92 -2.11
N GLY A 32 -5.08 5.23 -1.01
CA GLY A 32 -6.47 5.01 -0.56
C GLY A 32 -7.25 3.96 -1.36
N ILE A 33 -6.58 3.27 -2.26
CA ILE A 33 -7.06 1.97 -2.72
C ILE A 33 -6.71 0.98 -1.55
N VAL A 34 -7.46 -0.12 -1.29
CA VAL A 34 -7.23 -1.12 -0.20
C VAL A 34 -7.30 -2.57 -0.74
N PRO A 35 -6.38 -3.54 -0.51
CA PRO A 35 -6.36 -4.77 -1.26
C PRO A 35 -7.49 -5.64 -0.70
N LEU A 36 -8.08 -6.47 -1.54
CA LEU A 36 -9.27 -7.27 -1.25
C LEU A 36 -10.53 -6.46 -0.94
N ARG A 37 -10.49 -5.11 -1.05
CA ARG A 37 -11.62 -4.23 -0.75
C ARG A 37 -11.93 -3.30 -1.92
N SER A 38 -10.91 -2.65 -2.46
CA SER A 38 -11.07 -1.73 -3.59
C SER A 38 -11.38 -2.45 -4.89
N LYS A 39 -12.08 -1.74 -5.77
CA LYS A 39 -12.51 -2.23 -7.08
C LYS A 39 -11.83 -1.50 -8.22
N ARG A 40 -11.74 -2.14 -9.39
CA ARG A 40 -11.20 -1.54 -10.63
C ARG A 40 -11.72 -0.13 -10.94
N PRO A 41 -13.03 0.20 -10.84
CA PRO A 41 -13.49 1.57 -11.08
C PRO A 41 -12.90 2.60 -10.11
N GLN A 42 -12.68 2.22 -8.85
CA GLN A 42 -12.02 3.08 -7.85
C GLN A 42 -10.56 3.30 -8.23
N VAL A 43 -9.84 2.24 -8.64
CA VAL A 43 -8.45 2.34 -9.09
C VAL A 43 -8.33 3.30 -10.27
N ARG A 44 -9.18 3.14 -11.29
CA ARG A 44 -9.19 4.03 -12.47
C ARG A 44 -9.54 5.47 -12.12
N ARG A 45 -10.37 5.70 -11.10
CA ARG A 45 -10.64 7.07 -10.59
C ARG A 45 -9.40 7.69 -9.96
N VAL A 46 -8.63 6.91 -9.20
CA VAL A 46 -7.42 7.38 -8.49
C VAL A 46 -6.20 7.49 -9.40
N LEU A 47 -6.01 6.53 -10.31
CA LEU A 47 -4.83 6.41 -11.16
C LEU A 47 -5.07 6.86 -12.61
N GLY A 48 -6.30 7.13 -13.02
CA GLY A 48 -6.66 7.50 -14.38
C GLY A 48 -6.77 6.29 -15.33
N LYS A 49 -6.52 6.52 -16.62
CA LYS A 49 -6.55 5.46 -17.65
C LYS A 49 -5.25 4.64 -17.61
N PRO A 50 -5.30 3.29 -17.60
CA PRO A 50 -4.10 2.47 -17.68
C PRO A 50 -3.45 2.56 -19.06
N ILE A 51 -2.12 2.36 -19.12
CA ILE A 51 -1.37 2.25 -20.37
C ILE A 51 -1.54 0.87 -21.02
N ILE A 52 -1.70 -0.18 -20.20
CA ILE A 52 -2.05 -1.53 -20.61
C ILE A 52 -3.22 -1.94 -19.73
N GLY A 53 -4.35 -2.31 -20.32
CA GLY A 53 -5.52 -2.70 -19.55
C GLY A 53 -6.65 -3.28 -20.41
N GLY A 54 -7.80 -3.48 -19.78
CA GLY A 54 -8.97 -4.09 -20.41
C GLY A 54 -9.83 -4.80 -19.37
N ALA A 55 -10.44 -5.92 -19.74
CA ALA A 55 -11.19 -6.80 -18.84
C ALA A 55 -10.33 -7.91 -18.19
N GLY A 56 -9.00 -7.89 -18.43
CA GLY A 56 -8.05 -8.87 -17.92
C GLY A 56 -7.67 -8.67 -16.45
N ALA A 57 -6.89 -9.59 -15.88
CA ALA A 57 -6.50 -9.58 -14.46
C ALA A 57 -5.55 -8.45 -14.07
N ILE A 58 -4.85 -7.85 -15.03
CA ILE A 58 -3.78 -6.90 -14.77
C ILE A 58 -4.06 -5.60 -15.51
N GLU A 59 -3.78 -4.47 -14.84
CA GLU A 59 -3.65 -3.18 -15.47
C GLU A 59 -2.32 -2.54 -15.09
N LEU A 60 -1.68 -1.89 -16.06
CA LEU A 60 -0.43 -1.17 -15.89
C LEU A 60 -0.67 0.32 -16.02
N TYR A 61 -0.05 1.10 -15.13
CA TYR A 61 -0.09 2.55 -15.10
C TYR A 61 1.33 3.10 -15.06
N LYS A 62 1.53 4.27 -15.66
CA LYS A 62 2.78 5.04 -15.54
C LYS A 62 2.50 6.29 -14.69
N LYS A 63 3.26 6.46 -13.61
CA LYS A 63 3.18 7.61 -12.70
C LYS A 63 4.59 8.15 -12.43
N GLN A 64 4.65 9.23 -11.65
CA GLN A 64 5.93 9.84 -11.27
C GLN A 64 6.79 8.86 -10.46
N GLU A 65 6.14 8.06 -9.59
CA GLU A 65 6.81 7.04 -8.78
C GLU A 65 7.38 5.87 -9.59
N GLY A 66 6.89 5.65 -10.83
CA GLY A 66 7.33 4.56 -11.68
C GLY A 66 6.19 3.82 -12.37
N ARG A 67 6.36 2.52 -12.56
CA ARG A 67 5.37 1.64 -13.20
C ARG A 67 4.55 0.96 -12.12
N ILE A 68 3.24 1.19 -12.14
CA ILE A 68 2.31 0.61 -11.16
C ILE A 68 1.52 -0.48 -11.86
N GLN A 69 1.67 -1.71 -11.40
CA GLN A 69 0.88 -2.86 -11.81
C GLN A 69 -0.20 -3.11 -10.75
N VAL A 70 -1.45 -3.14 -11.17
CA VAL A 70 -2.58 -3.48 -10.30
C VAL A 70 -3.13 -4.82 -10.76
N MET A 71 -3.18 -5.77 -9.85
CA MET A 71 -3.78 -7.07 -10.10
C MET A 71 -5.19 -7.14 -9.53
N TYR A 72 -6.10 -7.75 -10.28
CA TYR A 72 -7.49 -7.93 -9.92
C TYR A 72 -7.88 -9.40 -9.92
N ALA A 73 -8.82 -9.76 -9.04
CA ALA A 73 -9.45 -11.07 -9.06
C ALA A 73 -10.31 -11.22 -10.33
N ARG A 74 -10.13 -12.30 -11.12
CA ARG A 74 -11.04 -12.61 -12.23
C ARG A 74 -12.30 -13.30 -11.74
N LYS A 75 -12.17 -14.14 -10.71
CA LYS A 75 -13.25 -14.83 -10.02
C LYS A 75 -12.89 -15.10 -8.55
N PRO A 76 -13.88 -15.34 -7.67
CA PRO A 76 -13.60 -15.80 -6.32
C PRO A 76 -12.81 -17.12 -6.33
N CYS A 77 -11.88 -17.26 -5.38
CA CYS A 77 -11.09 -18.47 -5.18
C CYS A 77 -10.26 -18.93 -6.38
N GLU A 78 -9.85 -17.97 -7.21
CA GLU A 78 -8.94 -18.22 -8.31
C GLU A 78 -7.57 -18.71 -7.83
N GLN A 79 -7.04 -19.76 -8.48
CA GLN A 79 -5.70 -20.27 -8.30
C GLN A 79 -4.78 -19.69 -9.38
N GLY A 80 -3.48 -19.56 -9.10
CA GLY A 80 -2.48 -19.18 -10.11
C GLY A 80 -2.39 -17.68 -10.43
N LEU A 81 -2.96 -16.80 -9.59
CA LEU A 81 -2.42 -15.44 -9.45
C LEU A 81 -0.99 -15.59 -8.85
N PRO A 82 0.00 -14.70 -9.16
CA PRO A 82 1.38 -14.81 -8.68
C PRO A 82 1.38 -15.28 -7.24
N ALA A 83 1.97 -16.47 -7.03
CA ALA A 83 1.48 -17.41 -6.02
C ALA A 83 1.68 -16.94 -4.58
N ASP A 84 2.32 -15.79 -4.41
CA ASP A 84 2.72 -15.22 -3.14
C ASP A 84 1.62 -14.41 -2.48
N TRP A 85 0.64 -13.97 -3.28
CA TRP A 85 -0.49 -13.21 -2.75
C TRP A 85 -1.71 -14.07 -2.49
N GLY A 86 -1.80 -15.32 -2.96
CA GLY A 86 -2.80 -16.30 -2.52
C GLY A 86 -4.15 -16.30 -3.26
N ASN A 87 -5.06 -17.18 -2.80
CA ASN A 87 -6.38 -17.45 -3.37
C ASN A 87 -7.52 -16.87 -2.51
N TRP A 88 -8.13 -15.78 -2.99
CA TRP A 88 -9.06 -14.99 -2.18
C TRP A 88 -10.53 -15.15 -2.56
N LYS A 89 -11.39 -15.20 -1.55
CA LYS A 89 -12.85 -15.23 -1.64
C LYS A 89 -13.38 -13.81 -1.81
N VAL A 90 -12.99 -13.16 -2.90
CA VAL A 90 -13.43 -11.80 -3.26
C VAL A 90 -14.08 -11.81 -4.64
N ALA A 91 -15.04 -10.90 -4.83
CA ALA A 91 -15.72 -10.78 -6.12
C ALA A 91 -14.76 -10.34 -7.24
N ARG A 92 -15.18 -10.55 -8.49
CA ARG A 92 -14.45 -10.09 -9.68
C ARG A 92 -14.13 -8.58 -9.57
N ASP A 93 -13.02 -8.20 -10.21
CA ASP A 93 -12.50 -6.82 -10.29
C ASP A 93 -12.14 -6.20 -8.94
N THR A 94 -11.97 -7.03 -7.90
CA THR A 94 -11.37 -6.61 -6.62
C THR A 94 -9.85 -6.58 -6.77
N VAL A 95 -9.21 -5.52 -6.30
CA VAL A 95 -7.75 -5.42 -6.23
C VAL A 95 -7.21 -6.54 -5.34
N VAL A 96 -6.25 -7.31 -5.83
CA VAL A 96 -5.56 -8.33 -5.06
C VAL A 96 -4.25 -7.78 -4.50
N ASN A 97 -3.45 -7.16 -5.37
CA ASN A 97 -2.24 -6.45 -4.98
C ASN A 97 -1.99 -5.24 -5.88
N ILE A 98 -1.04 -4.42 -5.46
CA ILE A 98 -0.42 -3.38 -6.27
C ILE A 98 1.08 -3.55 -6.17
N SER A 99 1.76 -3.65 -7.30
CA SER A 99 3.23 -3.64 -7.38
C SER A 99 3.69 -2.37 -8.05
N ILE A 100 4.71 -1.73 -7.48
CA ILE A 100 5.30 -0.50 -7.99
C ILE A 100 6.76 -0.78 -8.28
N THR A 101 7.13 -0.84 -9.55
CA THR A 101 8.53 -0.76 -9.96
C THR A 101 8.94 0.70 -9.93
N LEU A 102 9.88 1.04 -9.05
CA LEU A 102 10.26 2.41 -8.78
C LEU A 102 11.00 3.01 -9.97
N ARG A 103 10.74 4.29 -10.24
CA ARG A 103 11.51 5.07 -11.21
C ARG A 103 12.87 5.47 -10.63
N GLU A 104 12.86 5.87 -9.37
CA GLU A 104 14.03 6.25 -8.59
C GLU A 104 14.13 5.26 -7.43
N GLU A 105 15.24 4.55 -7.36
CA GLU A 105 15.48 3.57 -6.32
C GLU A 105 15.69 4.26 -4.97
N ILE A 106 15.33 3.57 -3.89
CA ILE A 106 15.40 4.12 -2.54
C ILE A 106 16.44 3.32 -1.75
N PRO A 107 17.47 3.93 -1.16
CA PRO A 107 18.37 3.22 -0.26
C PRO A 107 17.58 2.51 0.84
N VAL A 108 17.87 1.23 1.12
CA VAL A 108 17.16 0.47 2.17
C VAL A 108 17.21 1.19 3.53
N ALA A 109 18.31 1.89 3.82
CA ALA A 109 18.48 2.69 5.03
C ALA A 109 17.42 3.80 5.17
N ASP A 110 16.96 4.38 4.07
CA ASP A 110 15.98 5.48 4.07
C ASP A 110 14.56 5.00 4.41
N LEU A 111 14.28 3.70 4.26
CA LEU A 111 13.02 3.12 4.73
C LEU A 111 12.87 3.20 6.25
N LYS A 112 13.96 3.34 7.00
CA LYS A 112 13.98 3.40 8.48
C LYS A 112 13.26 2.21 9.14
N ILE A 113 13.23 1.05 8.47
CA ILE A 113 12.64 -0.18 8.99
C ILE A 113 13.61 -0.82 9.98
N ARG A 114 13.20 -0.88 11.24
CA ARG A 114 14.00 -1.58 12.27
C ARG A 114 14.04 -3.07 11.98
N ASN A 115 15.25 -3.64 11.94
CA ASN A 115 15.51 -5.07 11.74
C ASN A 115 14.87 -5.62 10.46
N ILE A 116 15.09 -4.95 9.32
CA ILE A 116 14.53 -5.37 8.02
C ILE A 116 14.82 -6.85 7.68
N GLU A 117 15.97 -7.37 8.11
CA GLU A 117 16.35 -8.78 7.95
C GLU A 117 15.35 -9.79 8.52
N ARG A 118 14.54 -9.42 9.51
CA ARG A 118 13.46 -10.30 10.01
C ARG A 118 12.35 -10.53 9.00
N TYR A 119 12.23 -9.65 8.02
CA TYR A 119 11.26 -9.77 6.94
C TYR A 119 11.85 -10.45 5.71
N LYS A 120 13.15 -10.80 5.71
CA LYS A 120 13.78 -11.47 4.57
C LYS A 120 13.02 -12.76 4.26
N TRP A 121 12.54 -12.87 3.03
CA TRP A 121 11.74 -14.01 2.59
C TRP A 121 12.56 -14.94 1.69
N TYR A 122 13.14 -14.43 0.60
CA TYR A 122 14.06 -15.18 -0.25
C TYR A 122 14.98 -14.22 -1.03
N THR A 123 16.05 -14.77 -1.59
CA THR A 123 16.93 -14.09 -2.54
C THR A 123 16.91 -14.89 -3.84
N GLY A 124 16.51 -14.26 -4.94
CA GLY A 124 16.47 -14.90 -6.25
C GLY A 124 17.86 -14.97 -6.89
N ASP A 125 17.97 -15.76 -7.97
CA ASP A 125 19.22 -15.96 -8.71
C ASP A 125 19.82 -14.67 -9.30
N SER A 126 18.98 -13.64 -9.51
CA SER A 126 19.44 -12.31 -9.95
C SER A 126 20.15 -11.50 -8.86
N GLY A 127 20.23 -12.01 -7.63
CA GLY A 127 20.71 -11.30 -6.45
C GLY A 127 19.66 -10.41 -5.78
N ALA A 128 18.46 -10.26 -6.37
CA ALA A 128 17.37 -9.52 -5.76
C ALA A 128 16.85 -10.25 -4.50
N THR A 129 16.83 -9.55 -3.37
CA THR A 129 16.31 -10.04 -2.09
C THR A 129 14.93 -9.45 -1.83
N TYR A 130 13.98 -10.31 -1.47
CA TYR A 130 12.61 -9.93 -1.18
C TYR A 130 12.38 -9.93 0.33
N TYR A 131 11.86 -8.82 0.85
CA TYR A 131 11.53 -8.64 2.26
C TYR A 131 10.02 -8.47 2.40
N HIS A 132 9.35 -9.38 3.10
CA HIS A 132 7.89 -9.43 3.20
C HIS A 132 7.42 -9.23 4.65
N ASP A 133 6.86 -8.06 4.93
CA ASP A 133 6.09 -7.80 6.15
C ASP A 133 4.62 -8.19 5.95
N LYS A 134 4.30 -9.44 6.27
CA LYS A 134 2.93 -9.99 6.18
C LYS A 134 1.92 -9.24 7.05
N ARG A 135 2.36 -8.59 8.13
CA ARG A 135 1.47 -7.88 9.05
C ARG A 135 0.94 -6.61 8.41
N SER A 136 1.81 -5.86 7.74
CA SER A 136 1.43 -4.66 6.99
C SER A 136 0.97 -4.96 5.55
N GLY A 137 1.23 -6.17 5.05
CA GLY A 137 0.92 -6.54 3.67
C GLY A 137 1.85 -5.83 2.68
N ILE A 138 3.11 -5.63 3.06
CA ILE A 138 4.10 -4.93 2.24
C ILE A 138 5.25 -5.87 1.92
N GLU A 139 5.67 -5.86 0.67
CA GLU A 139 6.86 -6.53 0.19
C GLU A 139 7.80 -5.53 -0.48
N TYR A 140 9.09 -5.62 -0.17
CA TYR A 140 10.16 -4.83 -0.78
C TYR A 140 11.04 -5.76 -1.61
N GLN A 141 11.28 -5.41 -2.86
CA GLN A 141 12.34 -5.99 -3.66
C GLN A 141 13.57 -5.10 -3.52
N VAL A 142 14.67 -5.68 -3.08
CA VAL A 142 15.94 -5.00 -2.84
C VAL A 142 17.02 -5.62 -3.71
N GLN A 143 17.81 -4.79 -4.38
CA GLN A 143 18.98 -5.20 -5.14
C GLN A 143 20.11 -4.21 -4.88
N ASP A 144 21.31 -4.72 -4.60
CA ASP A 144 22.51 -3.88 -4.34
C ASP A 144 22.30 -2.80 -3.26
N GLY A 145 21.53 -3.13 -2.21
CA GLY A 145 21.22 -2.21 -1.11
C GLY A 145 20.15 -1.16 -1.42
N MET A 146 19.55 -1.23 -2.61
CA MET A 146 18.54 -0.31 -3.11
C MET A 146 17.19 -1.01 -3.28
N VAL A 147 16.11 -0.34 -2.87
CA VAL A 147 14.74 -0.78 -3.10
C VAL A 147 14.37 -0.44 -4.54
N THR A 148 14.07 -1.48 -5.32
CA THR A 148 13.75 -1.36 -6.75
C THR A 148 12.25 -1.54 -7.02
N ALA A 149 11.54 -2.26 -6.14
CA ALA A 149 10.10 -2.37 -6.18
C ALA A 149 9.46 -2.48 -4.80
N ILE A 150 8.20 -2.03 -4.70
CA ILE A 150 7.36 -2.16 -3.51
C ILE A 150 6.03 -2.75 -3.93
N ALA A 151 5.58 -3.80 -3.25
CA ALA A 151 4.25 -4.36 -3.44
C ALA A 151 3.39 -4.21 -2.18
N TYR A 152 2.12 -3.86 -2.39
CA TYR A 152 1.08 -3.77 -1.37
C TYR A 152 0.04 -4.84 -1.65
N GLY A 153 -0.13 -5.75 -0.71
CA GLY A 153 -1.08 -6.85 -0.81
C GLY A 153 -1.81 -7.09 0.50
N PRO A 154 -2.54 -8.22 0.59
CA PRO A 154 -3.36 -8.57 1.73
C PRO A 154 -2.55 -8.65 3.04
N THR A 155 -3.18 -8.26 4.14
CA THR A 155 -2.56 -8.32 5.47
C THR A 155 -2.92 -9.61 6.20
N THR A 156 -2.26 -9.89 7.33
CA THR A 156 -2.68 -10.99 8.21
C THR A 156 -4.14 -10.87 8.69
N LYS A 157 -4.70 -9.66 8.74
CA LYS A 157 -6.10 -9.43 9.11
C LYS A 157 -7.06 -9.93 8.04
N ASP A 158 -6.64 -10.02 6.78
CA ASP A 158 -7.51 -10.43 5.67
C ASP A 158 -7.57 -11.95 5.48
N ARG A 159 -6.90 -12.75 6.35
CA ARG A 159 -6.87 -14.22 6.28
C ARG A 159 -8.25 -14.89 6.27
N PHE A 160 -9.28 -14.24 6.82
CA PHE A 160 -10.66 -14.75 6.78
C PHE A 160 -11.23 -14.79 5.34
N LEU A 161 -10.62 -14.08 4.40
CA LEU A 161 -10.96 -14.12 2.98
C LEU A 161 -10.22 -15.23 2.21
N LEU A 162 -9.33 -16.01 2.82
CA LEU A 162 -8.69 -17.13 2.13
C LEU A 162 -9.70 -18.22 1.79
N CYS A 163 -9.63 -18.75 0.57
CA CYS A 163 -10.54 -19.81 0.13
C CYS A 163 -10.18 -21.19 0.68
N ARG A 164 -8.87 -21.47 0.82
CA ARG A 164 -8.37 -22.67 1.50
C ARG A 164 -7.43 -22.20 2.60
N LYS A 165 -7.83 -22.40 3.85
CA LYS A 165 -7.00 -22.03 5.02
C LYS A 165 -5.69 -22.82 5.07
N GLU A 166 -5.66 -23.99 4.43
CA GLU A 166 -4.55 -24.95 4.40
C GLU A 166 -3.85 -25.01 3.03
N ALA A 167 -3.98 -23.96 2.19
CA ALA A 167 -3.21 -23.93 0.95
C ALA A 167 -1.70 -24.01 1.28
N PRO A 168 -0.93 -24.93 0.65
CA PRO A 168 0.50 -24.99 0.88
C PRO A 168 1.12 -23.65 0.51
N LEU A 169 2.00 -23.14 1.37
CA LEU A 169 2.82 -21.98 1.05
C LEU A 169 3.74 -22.38 -0.10
N ILE A 170 3.45 -21.90 -1.31
CA ILE A 170 4.35 -22.06 -2.44
C ILE A 170 5.56 -21.18 -2.14
N ARG A 171 6.72 -21.81 -1.91
CA ARG A 171 8.01 -21.13 -1.84
C ARG A 171 8.65 -21.30 -3.21
N TYR A 172 8.95 -20.18 -3.87
CA TYR A 172 9.75 -20.16 -5.09
C TYR A 172 11.24 -20.14 -4.75
#